data_AF-A0A844NYL4-F1
#
_entry.id   AF-A0A844NYL4-F1
#
_cell.length_a   1.000
_cell.length_b   1.000
_cell.length_c   1.000
_cell.angle_alpha   90.00
_cell.angle_beta   90.00
_cell.angle_gamma   90.00
#
_symmetry.space_group_name_H-M   'P 1'
#
loop_
_entity.id
_entity.type
_entity.pdbx_description
1 polymer ?
#
loop_
_entity_poly.entity_id
_entity_poly.type
_entity_poly.pdbx_seq_one_letter_code
_entity_poly.pdbx_strand_id
1 'polypeptide(L)'
;MNEVFQRYIEEENEVLIKLHQGDFGNFFPFGIIFDKFTKKDVALSQKIIPLIKTKLECEIFRENVVRLMLNECKKEKLELINKIKKSMESYGVENPLQMAKFNLVNNKINSLCFEHIVTDAKNNFDAVLKPMSVIQSDISYFEENHLIYYIIEILYRDYKGNIGRRFYTEKKNRLVDLYQSKGYNLNEIDDQYNSYSLLTINDKITMKAGNIPKIYDERISTHLLIREISINTFNLLSNLKDNGCISQLSLRPDYNIVGDSIVDLSILLEEVEVGNVFYFSDLDTIKLSKLYSKNYDDLLWVSIDHRNITFEEVVDDCIIYEDSIVTQVVHLEYNSNQNHINHIDHEYIFYTLDEYEKRLKDHTVKGEAFTRFKTFKIDNSKIPFVLDDGSFFIYRILDEFFSNKDLLKEYFENVSIK
;
A
#
# COMPACT_ATOMS: atom_id res chain seq x y z
N MET A 1 10.70 -23.13 6.63
CA MET A 1 10.18 -21.95 7.37
C MET A 1 9.36 -21.09 6.43
N ASN A 2 9.97 -20.56 5.36
CA ASN A 2 9.27 -19.76 4.34
C ASN A 2 8.00 -20.43 3.80
N GLU A 3 8.05 -21.71 3.39
CA GLU A 3 6.84 -22.44 2.94
C GLU A 3 5.73 -22.49 4.00
N VAL A 4 6.10 -22.63 5.28
CA VAL A 4 5.12 -22.66 6.39
C VAL A 4 4.52 -21.27 6.61
N PHE A 5 5.35 -20.23 6.55
CA PHE A 5 4.89 -18.85 6.66
C PHE A 5 4.02 -18.44 5.47
N GLN A 6 4.36 -18.86 4.25
CA GLN A 6 3.57 -18.62 3.06
C GLN A 6 2.18 -19.23 3.20
N ARG A 7 2.10 -20.48 3.64
CA ARG A 7 0.83 -21.13 3.95
C ARG A 7 0.02 -20.39 5.02
N TYR A 8 0.68 -19.87 6.05
CA TYR A 8 -0.01 -19.05 7.07
C TYR A 8 -0.53 -17.73 6.51
N ILE A 9 0.20 -17.08 5.60
CA ILE A 9 -0.29 -15.88 4.91
C ILE A 9 -1.52 -16.22 4.06
N GLU A 10 -1.52 -17.35 3.37
CA GLU A 10 -2.67 -17.82 2.58
C GLU A 10 -3.90 -18.05 3.46
N GLU A 11 -3.74 -18.74 4.58
CA GLU A 11 -4.81 -18.95 5.56
C GLU A 11 -5.31 -17.63 6.19
N GLU A 12 -4.41 -16.70 6.49
CA GLU A 12 -4.75 -15.37 7.00
C GLU A 12 -5.56 -14.57 5.98
N ASN A 13 -5.18 -14.62 4.70
CA ASN A 13 -5.91 -13.98 3.61
C ASN A 13 -7.30 -14.59 3.41
N GLU A 14 -7.46 -15.91 3.52
CA GLU A 14 -8.78 -16.55 3.46
C GLU A 14 -9.69 -16.11 4.62
N VAL A 15 -9.15 -15.96 5.82
CA VAL A 15 -9.90 -15.44 6.97
C VAL A 15 -10.26 -13.97 6.75
N LEU A 16 -9.34 -13.14 6.24
CA LEU A 16 -9.64 -11.74 5.90
C LEU A 16 -10.76 -11.63 4.86
N ILE A 17 -10.76 -12.48 3.82
CA ILE A 17 -11.85 -12.55 2.84
C ILE A 17 -13.19 -12.86 3.54
N LYS A 18 -13.23 -13.87 4.42
CA LYS A 18 -14.45 -14.22 5.18
C LYS A 18 -14.92 -13.09 6.10
N LEU A 19 -14.01 -12.40 6.78
CA LEU A 19 -14.34 -11.24 7.60
C LEU A 19 -14.96 -10.12 6.78
N HIS A 20 -14.41 -9.84 5.59
CA HIS A 20 -14.99 -8.86 4.67
C HIS A 20 -16.38 -9.27 4.16
N GLN A 21 -16.72 -10.55 4.24
CA GLN A 21 -18.04 -11.10 3.91
C GLN A 21 -19.00 -11.13 5.11
N GLY A 22 -18.57 -10.62 6.28
CA GLY A 22 -19.35 -10.65 7.53
C GLY A 22 -19.33 -11.99 8.25
N ASP A 23 -18.46 -12.93 7.85
CA ASP A 23 -18.22 -14.18 8.57
C ASP A 23 -17.10 -14.00 9.61
N PHE A 24 -17.51 -13.89 10.87
CA PHE A 24 -16.61 -13.73 12.02
C PHE A 24 -16.24 -15.07 12.69
N GLY A 25 -16.68 -16.21 12.14
CA GLY A 25 -16.58 -17.52 12.80
C GLY A 25 -15.16 -18.08 12.95
N ASN A 26 -14.19 -17.59 12.15
CA ASN A 26 -12.79 -18.06 12.14
C ASN A 26 -11.78 -16.91 12.26
N PHE A 27 -12.10 -15.88 13.05
CA PHE A 27 -11.19 -14.76 13.26
C PHE A 27 -9.99 -15.14 14.14
N PHE A 28 -8.80 -14.60 13.82
CA PHE A 28 -7.60 -14.71 14.65
C PHE A 28 -7.37 -13.41 15.43
N PRO A 29 -7.99 -13.21 16.61
CA PRO A 29 -7.98 -11.93 17.32
C PRO A 29 -6.58 -11.47 17.77
N PHE A 30 -5.65 -12.41 17.90
CA PHE A 30 -4.26 -12.14 18.27
C PHE A 30 -3.26 -12.52 17.16
N GLY A 31 -3.74 -12.65 15.91
CA GLY A 31 -2.93 -13.02 14.76
C GLY A 31 -2.80 -14.53 14.55
N ILE A 32 -2.45 -14.91 13.31
CA ILE A 32 -2.43 -16.34 12.92
C ILE A 32 -1.35 -17.13 13.65
N ILE A 33 -0.16 -16.55 13.93
CA ILE A 33 0.89 -17.28 14.64
C ILE A 33 0.46 -17.61 16.07
N PHE A 34 -0.24 -16.71 16.76
CA PHE A 34 -0.79 -16.99 18.09
C PHE A 34 -1.83 -18.13 18.05
N ASP A 35 -2.71 -18.12 17.04
CA ASP A 35 -3.66 -19.22 16.84
C ASP A 35 -2.95 -20.55 16.61
N LYS A 36 -1.93 -20.58 15.74
CA LYS A 36 -1.12 -21.77 15.48
C LYS A 36 -0.33 -22.23 16.71
N PHE A 37 0.15 -21.30 17.53
CA PHE A 37 0.87 -21.58 18.75
C PHE A 37 -0.04 -22.22 19.81
N THR A 38 -1.19 -21.60 20.08
CA THR A 38 -2.17 -22.11 21.05
C THR A 38 -2.77 -23.45 20.65
N LYS A 39 -2.99 -23.69 19.36
CA LYS A 39 -3.44 -24.98 18.82
C LYS A 39 -2.34 -26.03 18.66
N LYS A 40 -1.08 -25.68 18.99
CA LYS A 40 0.10 -26.55 18.83
C LYS A 40 0.19 -27.13 17.42
N ASP A 41 -0.01 -26.29 16.41
CA ASP A 41 0.05 -26.67 14.99
C ASP A 41 1.30 -27.53 14.72
N VAL A 42 1.14 -28.62 13.96
CA VAL A 42 2.21 -29.61 13.73
C VAL A 42 3.43 -28.99 13.06
N ALA A 43 3.23 -28.12 12.06
CA ALA A 43 4.35 -27.47 11.39
C ALA A 43 5.06 -26.48 12.32
N LEU A 44 4.31 -25.71 13.11
CA LEU A 44 4.90 -24.80 14.08
C LEU A 44 5.66 -25.55 15.19
N SER A 45 4.98 -26.49 15.87
CA SER A 45 5.46 -27.18 17.07
C SER A 45 6.56 -28.20 16.80
N GLN A 46 6.49 -28.94 15.69
CA GLN A 46 7.44 -30.01 15.40
C GLN A 46 8.54 -29.63 14.40
N LYS A 47 8.36 -28.54 13.62
CA LYS A 47 9.37 -28.10 12.64
C LYS A 47 9.98 -26.75 12.98
N ILE A 48 9.16 -25.70 13.15
CA ILE A 48 9.67 -24.34 13.28
C ILE A 48 10.27 -24.10 14.68
N ILE A 49 9.56 -24.48 15.75
CA ILE A 49 10.06 -24.28 17.13
C ILE A 49 11.41 -24.96 17.34
N PRO A 50 11.61 -26.25 17.02
CA PRO A 50 12.92 -26.91 17.15
C PRO A 50 14.01 -26.23 16.31
N LEU A 51 13.69 -25.84 15.08
CA LEU A 51 14.62 -25.14 14.20
C LEU A 51 15.10 -23.80 14.79
N ILE A 52 14.18 -23.01 15.36
CA ILE A 52 14.53 -21.73 15.99
C ILE A 52 15.33 -21.97 17.28
N LYS A 53 14.96 -22.98 18.09
CA LYS A 53 15.73 -23.37 19.29
C LYS A 53 17.19 -23.64 18.93
N THR A 54 17.46 -24.42 17.88
CA THR A 54 18.84 -24.66 17.39
C THR A 54 19.50 -23.39 16.87
N LYS A 55 18.77 -22.55 16.11
CA LYS A 55 19.34 -21.32 15.56
C LYS A 55 19.72 -20.29 16.62
N LEU A 56 19.08 -20.31 17.79
CA LEU A 56 19.38 -19.36 18.88
C LEU A 56 20.75 -19.57 19.53
N GLU A 57 21.39 -20.73 19.32
CA GLU A 57 22.78 -20.95 19.71
C GLU A 57 23.75 -20.12 18.85
N CYS A 58 23.32 -19.66 17.68
CA CYS A 58 24.11 -18.83 16.78
C CYS A 58 23.97 -17.33 17.12
N GLU A 59 25.10 -16.67 17.41
CA GLU A 59 25.18 -15.24 17.69
C GLU A 59 24.65 -14.39 16.52
N ILE A 60 25.07 -14.70 15.29
CA ILE A 60 24.62 -14.00 14.07
C ILE A 60 23.08 -14.04 13.94
N PHE A 61 22.46 -15.16 14.31
CA PHE A 61 21.00 -15.26 14.26
C PHE A 61 20.34 -14.39 15.33
N ARG A 62 20.89 -14.33 16.55
CA ARG A 62 20.41 -13.45 17.63
C ARG A 62 20.57 -11.98 17.24
N GLU A 63 21.70 -11.60 16.66
CA GLU A 63 21.93 -10.25 16.12
C GLU A 63 20.92 -9.91 15.02
N ASN A 64 20.62 -10.86 14.14
CA ASN A 64 19.59 -10.66 13.12
C ASN A 64 18.20 -10.43 13.73
N VAL A 65 17.81 -11.17 14.76
CA VAL A 65 16.53 -10.94 15.47
C VAL A 65 16.50 -9.53 16.09
N VAL A 66 17.60 -9.10 16.71
CA VAL A 66 17.72 -7.74 17.26
C VAL A 66 17.56 -6.69 16.16
N ARG A 67 18.24 -6.88 15.02
CA ARG A 67 18.15 -6.00 13.86
C ARG A 67 16.72 -5.87 13.35
N LEU A 68 15.99 -6.99 13.24
CA LEU A 68 14.60 -6.98 12.79
C LEU A 68 13.68 -6.23 13.75
N MET A 69 13.80 -6.49 15.06
CA MET A 69 13.03 -5.77 16.08
C MET A 69 13.38 -4.27 16.10
N LEU A 70 14.65 -3.92 15.88
CA LEU A 70 15.08 -2.53 15.78
C LEU A 70 14.41 -1.82 14.59
N ASN A 71 14.32 -2.49 13.45
CA ASN A 71 13.65 -1.96 12.27
C ASN A 71 12.15 -1.73 12.52
N GLU A 72 11.47 -2.66 13.21
CA GLU A 72 10.07 -2.47 13.61
C GLU A 72 9.90 -1.27 14.56
N CYS A 73 10.76 -1.14 15.57
CA CYS A 73 10.71 -0.01 16.50
C CYS A 73 10.95 1.33 15.77
N LYS A 74 11.86 1.36 14.79
CA LYS A 74 12.12 2.55 13.97
C LYS A 74 10.90 2.93 13.12
N LYS A 75 10.23 1.95 12.51
CA LYS A 75 8.98 2.17 11.75
C LYS A 75 7.87 2.73 12.65
N GLU A 76 7.65 2.12 13.82
CA GLU A 76 6.67 2.59 14.79
C GLU A 76 6.98 4.01 15.28
N LYS A 77 8.27 4.33 15.52
CA LYS A 77 8.70 5.69 15.87
C LYS A 77 8.33 6.70 14.79
N LEU A 78 8.54 6.37 13.51
CA LEU A 78 8.20 7.24 12.39
C LEU A 78 6.68 7.46 12.29
N GLU A 79 5.89 6.39 12.42
CA GLU A 79 4.43 6.51 12.44
C GLU A 79 3.92 7.38 13.58
N LEU A 80 4.53 7.28 14.77
CA LEU A 80 4.19 8.11 15.93
C LEU A 80 4.53 9.58 15.68
N ILE A 81 5.67 9.88 15.06
CA ILE A 81 6.03 11.25 14.66
C ILE A 81 4.95 11.82 13.73
N ASN A 82 4.53 11.06 12.72
CA ASN A 82 3.52 11.51 11.75
C ASN A 82 2.15 11.74 12.41
N LYS A 83 1.75 10.86 13.35
CA LYS A 83 0.51 11.05 14.13
C LYS A 83 0.57 12.28 15.04
N ILE A 84 1.71 12.53 15.68
CA ILE A 84 1.91 13.70 16.54
C ILE A 84 1.88 14.99 15.71
N LYS A 85 2.58 15.03 14.57
CA LYS A 85 2.54 16.17 13.63
C LYS A 85 1.13 16.47 13.16
N LYS A 86 0.40 15.44 12.69
CA LYS A 86 -0.98 15.58 12.24
C LYS A 86 -1.91 16.08 13.35
N SER A 87 -1.74 15.62 14.59
CA SER A 87 -2.50 16.09 15.75
C SER A 87 -2.25 17.58 16.02
N MET A 88 -0.98 18.01 15.94
CA MET A 88 -0.60 19.40 16.11
C MET A 88 -1.16 20.29 15.00
N GLU A 89 -1.07 19.86 13.75
CA GLU A 89 -1.59 20.60 12.59
C GLU A 89 -3.11 20.70 12.60
N SER A 90 -3.81 19.62 12.97
CA SER A 90 -5.27 19.55 12.89
C SER A 90 -5.97 20.16 14.12
N TYR A 91 -5.38 20.03 15.30
CA TYR A 91 -6.05 20.36 16.57
C TYR A 91 -5.27 21.34 17.44
N GLY A 92 -4.05 21.71 17.08
CA GLY A 92 -3.20 22.61 17.87
C GLY A 92 -2.78 22.04 19.22
N VAL A 93 -2.91 20.72 19.43
CA VAL A 93 -2.58 20.04 20.69
C VAL A 93 -1.79 18.76 20.47
N GLU A 94 -0.77 18.56 21.32
CA GLU A 94 -0.03 17.30 21.37
C GLU A 94 -0.86 16.24 22.07
N ASN A 95 -0.92 15.04 21.50
CA ASN A 95 -1.58 13.91 22.14
C ASN A 95 -0.63 13.28 23.20
N PRO A 96 -0.94 13.39 24.52
CA PRO A 96 -0.02 12.94 25.56
C PRO A 96 0.23 11.43 25.53
N LEU A 97 -0.74 10.63 25.07
CA LEU A 97 -0.59 9.18 24.94
C LEU A 97 0.38 8.83 23.82
N GLN A 98 0.29 9.52 22.67
CA GLN A 98 1.23 9.32 21.56
C GLN A 98 2.64 9.73 21.96
N MET A 99 2.79 10.83 22.70
CA MET A 99 4.08 11.29 23.21
C MET A 99 4.70 10.31 24.21
N ALA A 100 3.90 9.80 25.16
CA ALA A 100 4.35 8.77 26.10
C ALA A 100 4.81 7.50 25.36
N LYS A 101 4.05 7.07 24.35
CA LYS A 101 4.39 5.92 23.51
C LYS A 101 5.66 6.17 22.70
N PHE A 102 5.83 7.36 22.12
CA PHE A 102 7.04 7.77 21.40
C PHE A 102 8.28 7.67 22.29
N ASN A 103 8.21 8.18 23.52
CA ASN A 103 9.32 8.11 24.47
C ASN A 103 9.68 6.66 24.83
N LEU A 104 8.68 5.78 25.03
CA LEU A 104 8.90 4.36 25.28
C LEU A 104 9.62 3.68 24.11
N VAL A 105 9.15 3.90 22.87
CA VAL A 105 9.77 3.34 21.67
C VAL A 105 11.18 3.87 21.48
N ASN A 106 11.40 5.17 21.70
CA ASN A 106 12.72 5.79 21.56
C ASN A 106 13.73 5.23 22.57
N ASN A 107 13.31 5.05 23.83
CA ASN A 107 14.15 4.41 24.85
C ASN A 107 14.47 2.96 24.46
N LYS A 108 13.47 2.22 23.98
CA LYS A 108 13.64 0.84 23.51
C LYS A 108 14.66 0.75 22.38
N ILE A 109 14.61 1.64 21.38
CA ILE A 109 15.59 1.69 20.27
C ILE A 109 17.02 1.85 20.78
N ASN A 110 17.23 2.74 21.76
CA ASN A 110 18.57 3.08 22.24
C ASN A 110 19.21 1.97 23.08
N SER A 111 18.40 1.14 23.73
CA SER A 111 18.90 0.07 24.61
C SER A 111 18.76 -1.32 23.99
N LEU A 112 18.13 -1.48 22.82
CA LEU A 112 17.74 -2.80 22.32
C LEU A 112 18.93 -3.74 22.14
N CYS A 113 18.88 -4.88 22.83
CA CYS A 113 19.77 -6.02 22.60
C CYS A 113 18.97 -7.32 22.78
N PHE A 114 19.61 -8.47 22.56
CA PHE A 114 18.89 -9.75 22.59
C PHE A 114 18.35 -10.07 23.99
N GLU A 115 19.08 -9.73 25.05
CA GLU A 115 18.66 -9.92 26.45
C GLU A 115 17.43 -9.08 26.80
N HIS A 116 17.30 -7.89 26.23
CA HIS A 116 16.09 -7.08 26.34
C HIS A 116 14.91 -7.77 25.66
N ILE A 117 15.09 -8.39 24.49
CA ILE A 117 14.03 -9.17 23.82
C ILE A 117 13.59 -10.36 24.68
N VAL A 118 14.53 -11.08 25.31
CA VAL A 118 14.22 -12.18 26.22
C VAL A 118 13.40 -11.69 27.42
N THR A 119 13.78 -10.55 27.99
CA THR A 119 13.10 -9.94 29.13
C THR A 119 11.69 -9.48 28.75
N ASP A 120 11.55 -8.81 27.60
CA ASP A 120 10.27 -8.38 27.05
C ASP A 120 9.33 -9.56 26.81
N ALA A 121 9.83 -10.64 26.19
CA ALA A 121 9.06 -11.85 25.96
C ALA A 121 8.55 -12.43 27.28
N LYS A 122 9.41 -12.55 28.30
CA LYS A 122 9.02 -13.05 29.62
C LYS A 122 7.97 -12.17 30.29
N ASN A 123 8.19 -10.85 30.32
CA ASN A 123 7.24 -9.91 30.90
C ASN A 123 5.88 -9.96 30.19
N ASN A 124 5.89 -10.08 28.86
CA ASN A 124 4.68 -10.25 28.07
C ASN A 124 3.96 -11.57 28.39
N PHE A 125 4.70 -12.67 28.57
CA PHE A 125 4.10 -13.94 29.00
C PHE A 125 3.37 -13.79 30.32
N ASP A 126 4.09 -13.33 31.35
CA ASP A 126 3.57 -13.28 32.71
C ASP A 126 2.39 -12.31 32.84
N ALA A 127 2.45 -11.15 32.16
CA ALA A 127 1.42 -10.12 32.27
C ALA A 127 0.21 -10.37 31.37
N VAL A 128 0.40 -10.94 30.17
CA VAL A 128 -0.64 -10.98 29.12
C VAL A 128 -1.10 -12.40 28.82
N LEU A 129 -0.19 -13.33 28.54
CA LEU A 129 -0.56 -14.66 28.05
C LEU A 129 -0.88 -15.64 29.17
N LYS A 130 -0.10 -15.63 30.25
CA LYS A 130 -0.25 -16.55 31.38
C LYS A 130 -1.67 -16.55 31.96
N PRO A 131 -2.37 -15.41 32.13
CA PRO A 131 -3.75 -15.42 32.64
C PRO A 131 -4.79 -16.05 31.69
N MET A 132 -4.47 -16.29 30.42
CA MET A 132 -5.43 -16.80 29.44
C MET A 132 -5.75 -18.29 29.68
N SER A 133 -7.04 -18.64 29.62
CA SER A 133 -7.52 -20.01 29.87
C SER A 133 -6.90 -21.05 28.92
N VAL A 134 -6.72 -20.69 27.65
CA VAL A 134 -6.09 -21.56 26.64
C VAL A 134 -4.64 -21.87 27.01
N ILE A 135 -3.91 -20.91 27.58
CA ILE A 135 -2.52 -21.07 28.01
C ILE A 135 -2.44 -21.90 29.29
N GLN A 136 -3.35 -21.69 30.24
CA GLN A 136 -3.40 -22.45 31.48
C GLN A 136 -3.61 -23.96 31.27
N SER A 137 -4.17 -24.37 30.13
CA SER A 137 -4.38 -25.79 29.80
C SER A 137 -3.07 -26.60 29.68
N ASP A 138 -1.95 -25.96 29.32
CA ASP A 138 -0.62 -26.57 29.26
C ASP A 138 0.46 -25.49 29.47
N ILE A 139 0.42 -24.89 30.66
CA ILE A 139 1.28 -23.75 31.00
C ILE A 139 2.77 -24.05 30.80
N SER A 140 3.21 -25.28 31.10
CA SER A 140 4.60 -25.69 30.96
C SER A 140 5.06 -25.65 29.51
N TYR A 141 4.25 -26.18 28.57
CA TYR A 141 4.57 -26.09 27.15
C TYR A 141 4.68 -24.63 26.69
N PHE A 142 3.70 -23.79 27.05
CA PHE A 142 3.68 -22.42 26.57
C PHE A 142 4.79 -21.57 27.18
N GLU A 143 5.06 -21.72 28.48
CA GLU A 143 6.15 -21.01 29.16
C GLU A 143 7.52 -21.38 28.57
N GLU A 144 7.78 -22.67 28.34
CA GLU A 144 9.05 -23.14 27.76
C GLU A 144 9.27 -22.63 26.33
N ASN A 145 8.19 -22.47 25.55
CA ASN A 145 8.28 -22.13 24.14
C ASN A 145 7.94 -20.66 23.81
N HIS A 146 7.56 -19.84 24.79
CA HIS A 146 7.08 -18.48 24.53
C HIS A 146 8.13 -17.56 23.90
N LEU A 147 9.38 -17.61 24.37
CA LEU A 147 10.46 -16.84 23.74
C LEU A 147 10.59 -17.20 22.25
N ILE A 148 10.48 -18.49 21.92
CA ILE A 148 10.56 -18.99 20.56
C ILE A 148 9.38 -18.50 19.73
N TYR A 149 8.17 -18.57 20.27
CA TYR A 149 6.97 -17.98 19.67
C TYR A 149 7.16 -16.48 19.39
N TYR A 150 7.66 -15.72 20.36
CA TYR A 150 7.90 -14.28 20.22
C TYR A 150 8.89 -13.96 19.09
N ILE A 151 9.92 -14.80 18.92
CA ILE A 151 10.87 -14.68 17.80
C ILE A 151 10.21 -15.08 16.47
N ILE A 152 9.38 -16.12 16.45
CA ILE A 152 8.65 -16.52 15.24
C ILE A 152 7.72 -15.39 14.77
N GLU A 153 7.04 -14.70 15.68
CA GLU A 153 6.24 -13.51 15.38
C GLU A 153 7.07 -12.43 14.66
N ILE A 154 8.26 -12.09 15.19
CA ILE A 154 9.17 -11.11 14.54
C ILE A 154 9.56 -11.57 13.13
N LEU A 155 9.97 -12.83 12.98
CA LEU A 155 10.38 -13.38 11.68
C LEU A 155 9.21 -13.47 10.69
N TYR A 156 8.00 -13.78 11.18
CA TYR A 156 6.80 -13.86 10.36
C TYR A 156 6.39 -12.46 9.87
N ARG A 157 6.43 -11.44 10.73
CA ARG A 157 6.15 -10.05 10.33
C ARG A 157 7.16 -9.53 9.33
N ASP A 158 8.45 -9.81 9.52
CA ASP A 158 9.48 -9.50 8.53
C ASP A 158 9.20 -10.20 7.19
N TYR A 159 8.94 -11.51 7.24
CA TYR A 159 8.61 -12.28 6.04
C TYR A 159 7.36 -11.76 5.32
N LYS A 160 6.28 -11.44 6.05
CA LYS A 160 5.05 -10.85 5.52
C LYS A 160 5.30 -9.47 4.92
N GLY A 161 6.13 -8.65 5.56
CA GLY A 161 6.58 -7.36 5.02
C GLY A 161 7.43 -7.52 3.75
N ASN A 162 8.20 -8.60 3.64
CA ASN A 162 9.05 -8.89 2.48
C ASN A 162 8.30 -9.57 1.32
N ILE A 163 7.20 -10.27 1.56
CA ILE A 163 6.29 -10.76 0.50
C ILE A 163 5.38 -9.62 0.03
N GLY A 164 4.97 -8.74 0.95
CA GLY A 164 4.19 -7.54 0.66
C GLY A 164 5.02 -6.38 0.12
N ARG A 165 6.02 -6.64 -0.73
CA ARG A 165 6.73 -5.59 -1.46
C ARG A 165 5.71 -4.90 -2.35
N ARG A 166 5.21 -3.72 -1.93
CA ARG A 166 4.15 -2.94 -2.62
C ARG A 166 4.35 -2.87 -4.13
N PHE A 167 5.61 -2.74 -4.55
CA PHE A 167 6.03 -2.55 -5.94
C PHE A 167 6.45 -3.84 -6.67
N TYR A 168 6.29 -5.00 -6.03
CA TYR A 168 6.61 -6.30 -6.61
C TYR A 168 5.34 -7.07 -6.93
N THR A 169 5.31 -7.71 -8.10
CA THR A 169 4.26 -8.65 -8.48
C THR A 169 4.92 -9.95 -8.89
N GLU A 170 4.66 -11.02 -8.13
CA GLU A 170 5.15 -12.35 -8.49
C GLU A 170 4.50 -12.81 -9.79
N LYS A 171 5.32 -13.35 -10.71
CA LYS A 171 4.81 -13.89 -11.99
C LYS A 171 3.80 -15.00 -11.80
N LYS A 172 4.01 -15.82 -10.77
CA LYS A 172 3.05 -16.81 -10.31
C LYS A 172 2.44 -16.27 -9.02
N ASN A 173 1.17 -15.94 -9.07
CA ASN A 173 0.43 -15.42 -7.93
C ASN A 173 -0.99 -16.00 -7.94
N ARG A 174 -1.76 -15.78 -6.86
CA ARG A 174 -3.08 -16.38 -6.72
C ARG A 174 -4.06 -15.93 -7.81
N LEU A 175 -3.93 -14.71 -8.33
CA LEU A 175 -4.77 -14.23 -9.43
C LEU A 175 -4.47 -15.04 -10.70
N VAL A 176 -3.19 -15.26 -11.03
CA VAL A 176 -2.80 -16.11 -12.16
C VAL A 176 -3.31 -17.53 -11.97
N ASP A 177 -3.12 -18.12 -10.79
CA ASP A 177 -3.60 -19.47 -10.48
C ASP A 177 -5.13 -19.57 -10.59
N LEU A 178 -5.87 -18.54 -10.16
CA LEU A 178 -7.33 -18.47 -10.27
C LEU A 178 -7.78 -18.46 -11.74
N TYR A 179 -7.19 -17.61 -12.59
CA TYR A 179 -7.50 -17.60 -14.02
C TYR A 179 -7.16 -18.93 -14.69
N GLN A 180 -5.99 -19.51 -14.37
CA GLN A 180 -5.57 -20.81 -14.88
C GLN A 180 -6.54 -21.92 -14.49
N SER A 181 -7.06 -21.91 -13.25
CA SER A 181 -8.06 -22.88 -12.80
C SER A 181 -9.37 -22.84 -13.58
N LYS A 182 -9.69 -21.70 -14.21
CA LYS A 182 -10.86 -21.50 -15.07
C LYS A 182 -10.53 -21.63 -16.58
N GLY A 183 -9.30 -22.04 -16.93
CA GLY A 183 -8.88 -22.29 -18.30
C GLY A 183 -8.33 -21.06 -19.05
N TYR A 184 -7.95 -20.00 -18.33
CA TYR A 184 -7.44 -18.76 -18.92
C TYR A 184 -5.96 -18.54 -18.56
N ASN A 185 -5.15 -18.15 -19.55
CA ASN A 185 -3.79 -17.63 -19.29
C ASN A 185 -3.80 -16.10 -19.34
N LEU A 186 -3.71 -15.47 -18.16
CA LEU A 186 -3.84 -14.03 -18.04
C LEU A 186 -2.76 -13.25 -18.82
N ASN A 187 -1.54 -13.79 -18.93
CA ASN A 187 -0.45 -13.15 -19.68
C ASN A 187 -0.63 -13.25 -21.21
N GLU A 188 -1.50 -14.15 -21.69
CA GLU A 188 -1.79 -14.30 -23.13
C GLU A 188 -3.03 -13.52 -23.56
N ILE A 189 -4.00 -13.34 -22.66
CA ILE A 189 -5.30 -12.73 -23.00
C ILE A 189 -5.38 -11.25 -22.66
N ASP A 190 -4.42 -10.71 -21.91
CA ASP A 190 -4.40 -9.30 -21.49
C ASP A 190 -2.98 -8.72 -21.61
N ASP A 191 -2.75 -7.93 -22.66
CA ASP A 191 -1.45 -7.29 -22.94
C ASP A 191 -1.01 -6.34 -21.81
N GLN A 192 -1.97 -5.66 -21.16
CA GLN A 192 -1.66 -4.75 -20.05
C GLN A 192 -1.27 -5.53 -18.79
N TYR A 193 -1.80 -6.75 -18.62
CA TYR A 193 -1.37 -7.63 -17.54
C TYR A 193 0.03 -8.17 -17.79
N ASN A 194 0.29 -8.63 -19.01
CA ASN A 194 1.62 -9.13 -19.38
C ASN A 194 2.70 -8.06 -19.27
N SER A 195 2.38 -6.81 -19.65
CA SER A 195 3.35 -5.71 -19.66
C SER A 195 3.52 -5.04 -18.30
N TYR A 196 2.43 -4.86 -17.56
CA TYR A 196 2.40 -4.00 -16.37
C TYR A 196 1.67 -4.63 -15.17
N SER A 197 1.17 -5.86 -15.30
CA SER A 197 0.31 -6.52 -14.32
C SER A 197 -0.98 -5.73 -14.00
N LEU A 198 -1.47 -4.94 -14.96
CA LEU A 198 -2.76 -4.26 -14.89
C LEU A 198 -3.85 -5.11 -15.58
N LEU A 199 -5.08 -5.08 -15.09
CA LEU A 199 -6.21 -5.70 -15.79
C LEU A 199 -6.90 -4.67 -16.68
N THR A 200 -7.06 -5.00 -17.96
CA THR A 200 -7.81 -4.21 -18.93
C THR A 200 -9.31 -4.34 -18.66
N ILE A 201 -10.00 -3.22 -18.42
CA ILE A 201 -11.45 -3.17 -18.22
C ILE A 201 -12.16 -3.25 -19.58
N ASN A 202 -12.41 -4.49 -20.01
CA ASN A 202 -13.07 -4.85 -21.27
C ASN A 202 -14.56 -5.21 -21.08
N ASP A 203 -15.19 -5.75 -22.11
CA ASP A 203 -16.61 -6.15 -22.13
C ASP A 203 -16.95 -7.28 -21.14
N LYS A 204 -15.95 -8.02 -20.64
CA LYS A 204 -16.10 -9.08 -19.63
C LYS A 204 -15.87 -8.60 -18.21
N ILE A 205 -15.43 -7.36 -18.03
CA ILE A 205 -15.12 -6.78 -16.72
C ILE A 205 -16.03 -5.58 -16.46
N THR A 206 -16.82 -5.67 -15.39
CA THR A 206 -17.70 -4.58 -14.96
C THR A 206 -17.14 -3.92 -13.70
N MET A 207 -16.97 -2.59 -13.71
CA MET A 207 -16.69 -1.83 -12.49
C MET A 207 -17.93 -1.82 -11.59
N LYS A 208 -17.77 -2.13 -10.31
CA LYS A 208 -18.90 -2.22 -9.37
C LYS A 208 -18.85 -1.08 -8.35
N ALA A 209 -19.98 -0.41 -8.19
CA ALA A 209 -20.16 0.59 -7.15
C ALA A 209 -20.02 -0.04 -5.75
N GLY A 210 -19.55 0.76 -4.80
CA GLY A 210 -19.36 0.34 -3.43
C GLY A 210 -18.49 1.35 -2.68
N ASN A 211 -18.04 0.96 -1.49
CA ASN A 211 -17.11 1.75 -0.69
C ASN A 211 -15.65 1.27 -0.81
N ILE A 212 -15.40 0.24 -1.61
CA ILE A 212 -14.06 -0.25 -1.95
C ILE A 212 -13.96 -0.40 -3.48
N PRO A 213 -12.82 -0.03 -4.09
CA PRO A 213 -12.58 -0.25 -5.52
C PRO A 213 -12.62 -1.75 -5.86
N LYS A 214 -13.57 -2.15 -6.71
CA LYS A 214 -13.73 -3.55 -7.11
C LYS A 214 -14.34 -3.68 -8.49
N ILE A 215 -13.97 -4.76 -9.17
CA ILE A 215 -14.51 -5.14 -10.47
C ILE A 215 -15.12 -6.53 -10.37
N TYR A 216 -16.06 -6.84 -11.26
CA TYR A 216 -16.56 -8.19 -11.48
C TYR A 216 -16.05 -8.69 -12.83
N ASP A 217 -15.42 -9.85 -12.85
CA ASP A 217 -14.95 -10.48 -14.08
C ASP A 217 -15.78 -11.72 -14.41
N GLU A 218 -16.49 -11.69 -15.54
CA GLU A 218 -17.36 -12.77 -15.99
C GLU A 218 -16.60 -14.08 -16.25
N ARG A 219 -15.34 -14.00 -16.70
CA ARG A 219 -14.52 -15.16 -17.10
C ARG A 219 -14.26 -16.09 -15.92
N ILE A 220 -14.05 -15.51 -14.75
CA ILE A 220 -13.81 -16.22 -13.49
C ILE A 220 -15.00 -16.18 -12.54
N SER A 221 -16.06 -15.45 -12.90
CA SER A 221 -17.33 -15.32 -12.16
C SER A 221 -17.14 -14.91 -10.69
N THR A 222 -16.27 -13.94 -10.44
CA THR A 222 -15.99 -13.43 -9.09
C THR A 222 -15.60 -11.96 -9.11
N HIS A 223 -15.64 -11.31 -7.95
CA HIS A 223 -15.13 -9.96 -7.80
C HIS A 223 -13.63 -9.95 -7.55
N LEU A 224 -12.95 -8.93 -8.07
CA LEU A 224 -11.54 -8.65 -7.81
C LEU A 224 -11.43 -7.26 -7.20
N LEU A 225 -10.62 -7.13 -6.15
CA LEU A 225 -10.29 -5.84 -5.56
C LEU A 225 -9.29 -5.11 -6.45
N ILE A 226 -9.46 -3.79 -6.56
CA ILE A 226 -8.49 -2.92 -7.23
C ILE A 226 -7.65 -2.23 -6.16
N ARG A 227 -6.34 -2.27 -6.35
CA ARG A 227 -5.34 -1.68 -5.46
C ARG A 227 -4.84 -0.36 -6.00
N GLU A 228 -4.18 0.39 -5.12
CA GLU A 228 -3.42 1.60 -5.41
C GLU A 228 -4.24 2.81 -5.85
N ILE A 229 -5.58 2.74 -5.93
CA ILE A 229 -6.46 3.90 -6.14
C ILE A 229 -7.55 3.92 -5.06
N SER A 230 -8.02 5.10 -4.66
CA SER A 230 -9.18 5.20 -3.76
C SER A 230 -10.50 4.94 -4.48
N ILE A 231 -11.55 4.80 -3.67
CA ILE A 231 -12.92 4.73 -4.18
C ILE A 231 -13.35 6.02 -4.91
N ASN A 232 -12.83 7.18 -4.52
CA ASN A 232 -13.15 8.45 -5.17
C ASN A 232 -12.63 8.47 -6.60
N THR A 233 -11.35 8.12 -6.78
CA THR A 233 -10.74 8.00 -8.12
C THR A 233 -11.38 6.87 -8.91
N PHE A 234 -11.64 5.71 -8.30
CA PHE A 234 -12.32 4.61 -8.95
C PHE A 234 -13.71 5.01 -9.50
N ASN A 235 -14.52 5.70 -8.69
CA ASN A 235 -15.84 6.17 -9.09
C ASN A 235 -15.77 7.27 -10.17
N LEU A 236 -14.81 8.19 -10.08
CA LEU A 236 -14.57 9.19 -11.12
C LEU A 236 -14.25 8.53 -12.47
N LEU A 237 -13.34 7.54 -12.47
CA LEU A 237 -12.98 6.79 -13.67
C LEU A 237 -14.16 5.96 -14.21
N SER A 238 -14.96 5.36 -13.33
CA SER A 238 -16.18 4.63 -13.72
C SER A 238 -17.15 5.56 -14.44
N ASN A 239 -17.47 6.72 -13.84
CA ASN A 239 -18.39 7.69 -14.43
C ASN A 239 -17.91 8.20 -15.79
N LEU A 240 -16.62 8.50 -15.93
CA LEU A 240 -16.03 8.93 -17.20
C LEU A 240 -16.06 7.81 -18.26
N LYS A 241 -15.90 6.55 -17.86
CA LYS A 241 -16.03 5.40 -18.76
C LYS A 241 -17.48 5.21 -19.21
N ASP A 242 -18.43 5.27 -18.27
CA ASP A 242 -19.87 5.10 -18.55
C ASP A 242 -20.40 6.22 -19.45
N ASN A 243 -19.86 7.43 -19.33
CA ASN A 243 -20.15 8.57 -20.20
C ASN A 243 -19.40 8.54 -21.55
N GLY A 244 -18.61 7.49 -21.82
CA GLY A 244 -17.86 7.34 -23.07
C GLY A 244 -16.65 8.27 -23.21
N CYS A 245 -16.22 8.94 -22.14
CA CYS A 245 -15.00 9.75 -22.11
C CYS A 245 -13.74 8.89 -22.01
N ILE A 246 -13.82 7.69 -21.40
CA ILE A 246 -12.71 6.75 -21.31
C ILE A 246 -12.96 5.53 -22.20
N SER A 247 -12.09 5.34 -23.20
CA SER A 247 -12.19 4.20 -24.11
C SER A 247 -11.49 2.96 -23.55
N GLN A 248 -10.21 3.11 -23.16
CA GLN A 248 -9.39 2.02 -22.65
C GLN A 248 -8.92 2.36 -21.25
N LEU A 249 -9.28 1.52 -20.28
CA LEU A 249 -8.92 1.67 -18.87
C LEU A 249 -8.27 0.38 -18.42
N SER A 250 -7.14 0.47 -17.73
CA SER A 250 -6.50 -0.66 -17.06
C SER A 250 -6.18 -0.31 -15.62
N LEU A 251 -6.51 -1.22 -14.70
CA LEU A 251 -6.44 -1.00 -13.26
C LEU A 251 -5.59 -2.08 -12.60
N ARG A 252 -4.86 -1.75 -11.53
CA ARG A 252 -4.05 -2.72 -10.80
C ARG A 252 -4.92 -3.57 -9.86
N PRO A 253 -5.05 -4.90 -10.07
CA PRO A 253 -5.79 -5.75 -9.16
C PRO A 253 -4.99 -6.05 -7.87
N ASP A 254 -5.67 -6.57 -6.86
CA ASP A 254 -5.03 -7.36 -5.82
C ASP A 254 -4.63 -8.74 -6.37
N TYR A 255 -3.39 -9.15 -6.16
CA TYR A 255 -2.85 -10.43 -6.63
C TYR A 255 -3.03 -11.59 -5.64
N ASN A 256 -3.31 -11.26 -4.38
CA ASN A 256 -3.26 -12.18 -3.24
C ASN A 256 -4.63 -12.35 -2.57
N ILE A 257 -5.46 -11.30 -2.53
CA ILE A 257 -6.83 -11.33 -2.03
C ILE A 257 -7.77 -11.65 -3.18
N VAL A 258 -7.75 -12.92 -3.61
CA VAL A 258 -8.53 -13.43 -4.74
C VAL A 258 -9.08 -14.81 -4.41
N GLY A 259 -10.22 -15.17 -4.97
CA GLY A 259 -10.81 -16.49 -4.77
C GLY A 259 -12.18 -16.65 -5.42
N ASP A 260 -12.62 -17.91 -5.49
CA ASP A 260 -14.01 -18.23 -5.82
C ASP A 260 -14.92 -17.68 -4.73
N SER A 261 -16.01 -17.01 -5.10
CA SER A 261 -17.01 -16.48 -4.17
C SER A 261 -16.59 -15.22 -3.40
N ILE A 262 -15.72 -14.36 -3.95
CA ILE A 262 -15.70 -12.97 -3.51
C ILE A 262 -17.05 -12.37 -3.94
N VAL A 263 -18.03 -12.40 -3.02
CA VAL A 263 -19.31 -11.73 -3.16
C VAL A 263 -19.10 -10.23 -3.32
N ASP A 264 -20.15 -9.53 -3.74
CA ASP A 264 -20.13 -8.08 -3.92
C ASP A 264 -19.80 -7.38 -2.58
N LEU A 265 -18.49 -7.22 -2.31
CA LEU A 265 -17.94 -6.81 -1.02
C LEU A 265 -18.25 -5.34 -0.77
N SER A 266 -19.02 -5.04 0.27
CA SER A 266 -19.17 -3.69 0.81
C SER A 266 -18.86 -3.75 2.29
N ILE A 267 -17.90 -2.97 2.77
CA ILE A 267 -17.54 -2.98 4.19
C ILE A 267 -18.56 -2.13 4.95
N LEU A 268 -19.35 -2.70 5.84
CA LEU A 268 -20.15 -1.92 6.79
C LEU A 268 -19.23 -1.38 7.88
N LEU A 269 -18.58 -0.25 7.63
CA LEU A 269 -18.09 0.62 8.70
C LEU A 269 -19.23 1.58 8.98
N GLU A 270 -19.72 1.64 10.23
CA GLU A 270 -20.58 2.74 10.66
C GLU A 270 -19.96 4.04 10.17
N GLU A 271 -20.69 4.74 9.30
CA GLU A 271 -20.23 5.91 8.58
C GLU A 271 -19.71 6.93 9.59
N VAL A 272 -18.40 7.10 9.66
CA VAL A 272 -17.86 8.42 9.95
C VAL A 272 -18.05 9.19 8.65
N GLU A 273 -19.29 9.65 8.43
CA GLU A 273 -19.63 10.70 7.48
C GLU A 273 -18.69 11.89 7.75
N VAL A 274 -17.62 11.98 6.99
CA VAL A 274 -16.91 13.24 6.82
C VAL A 274 -17.05 13.58 5.37
N GLY A 275 -18.13 14.30 5.07
CA GLY A 275 -18.30 14.96 3.79
C GLY A 275 -17.12 15.88 3.55
N ASN A 276 -16.40 15.64 2.46
CA ASN A 276 -15.61 16.68 1.83
C ASN A 276 -16.22 16.93 0.46
N VAL A 277 -17.16 17.87 0.43
CA VAL A 277 -17.55 18.53 -0.81
C VAL A 277 -16.57 19.68 -1.00
N PHE A 278 -15.64 19.52 -1.93
CA PHE A 278 -14.64 20.53 -2.26
C PHE A 278 -15.12 21.34 -3.47
N TYR A 279 -15.22 22.66 -3.33
CA TYR A 279 -15.48 23.60 -4.44
C TYR A 279 -14.33 24.58 -4.53
N PHE A 280 -13.88 24.91 -5.75
CA PHE A 280 -12.85 25.91 -6.00
C PHE A 280 -13.41 27.03 -6.88
N SER A 281 -13.40 28.25 -6.37
CA SER A 281 -13.69 29.48 -7.11
C SER A 281 -12.59 30.50 -6.82
N ASP A 282 -12.12 31.13 -7.90
CA ASP A 282 -11.18 32.26 -8.00
C ASP A 282 -9.68 31.91 -8.00
N LEU A 283 -9.00 32.13 -9.14
CA LEU A 283 -8.02 33.22 -9.36
C LEU A 283 -7.19 33.08 -10.67
N ASP A 284 -6.59 34.22 -11.05
CA ASP A 284 -6.00 34.61 -12.34
C ASP A 284 -4.51 34.22 -12.56
N THR A 285 -4.23 33.70 -13.76
CA THR A 285 -3.02 33.75 -14.62
C THR A 285 -1.58 33.56 -14.05
N ILE A 286 -0.84 32.53 -14.51
CA ILE A 286 0.42 32.57 -15.36
C ILE A 286 1.13 31.18 -15.46
N LYS A 287 1.98 31.03 -16.51
CA LYS A 287 2.80 29.88 -16.98
C LYS A 287 3.99 29.43 -16.08
N LEU A 288 4.08 28.11 -15.91
CA LEU A 288 5.24 27.23 -15.58
C LEU A 288 6.17 27.67 -14.42
N SER A 289 6.12 26.93 -13.31
CA SER A 289 6.98 27.11 -12.14
C SER A 289 7.45 25.76 -11.59
N LYS A 290 8.75 25.66 -11.29
CA LYS A 290 9.25 24.71 -10.29
C LYS A 290 8.84 25.28 -8.94
N LEU A 291 7.88 24.62 -8.28
CA LEU A 291 7.34 25.09 -7.01
C LEU A 291 8.09 24.42 -5.86
N TYR A 292 8.44 25.21 -4.84
CA TYR A 292 9.11 24.77 -3.62
C TYR A 292 8.14 24.92 -2.46
N SER A 293 8.02 23.90 -1.60
CA SER A 293 7.20 24.02 -0.39
C SER A 293 7.97 24.82 0.68
N LYS A 294 7.32 25.12 1.82
CA LYS A 294 8.00 25.71 2.99
C LYS A 294 9.12 24.81 3.54
N ASN A 295 9.10 23.51 3.24
CA ASN A 295 10.27 22.63 3.29
C ASN A 295 10.98 22.69 1.94
N TYR A 296 12.21 23.22 1.94
CA TYR A 296 13.02 23.48 0.74
C TYR A 296 13.36 22.24 -0.11
N ASP A 297 13.18 21.05 0.45
CA ASP A 297 13.57 19.77 -0.15
C ASP A 297 12.40 19.06 -0.89
N ASP A 298 11.15 19.49 -0.66
CA ASP A 298 9.99 19.00 -1.42
C ASP A 298 9.86 19.75 -2.76
N LEU A 299 9.75 18.98 -3.84
CA LEU A 299 9.77 19.47 -5.22
C LEU A 299 8.64 18.87 -6.04
N LEU A 300 7.86 19.74 -6.68
CA LEU A 300 6.93 19.35 -7.74
C LEU A 300 7.53 19.73 -9.09
N TRP A 301 7.94 18.73 -9.87
CA TRP A 301 8.37 18.93 -11.25
C TRP A 301 7.17 18.89 -12.17
N VAL A 302 6.96 19.98 -12.92
CA VAL A 302 5.95 20.03 -13.99
C VAL A 302 6.65 20.29 -15.31
N SER A 303 6.63 19.30 -16.20
CA SER A 303 7.13 19.43 -17.57
C SER A 303 5.97 19.45 -18.54
N ILE A 304 5.88 20.49 -19.36
CA ILE A 304 4.82 20.67 -20.35
C ILE A 304 5.48 20.85 -21.71
N ASP A 305 5.08 20.02 -22.67
CA ASP A 305 5.34 20.25 -24.08
C ASP A 305 4.01 20.43 -24.85
N HIS A 306 4.08 20.59 -26.17
CA HIS A 306 2.92 20.79 -27.05
C HIS A 306 1.83 19.70 -27.01
N ARG A 307 2.13 18.50 -26.47
CA ARG A 307 1.26 17.33 -26.44
C ARG A 307 1.25 16.61 -25.10
N ASN A 308 2.26 16.82 -24.26
CA ASN A 308 2.43 16.07 -23.03
C ASN A 308 2.52 16.98 -21.81
N ILE A 309 2.00 16.50 -20.69
CA ILE A 309 2.28 17.05 -19.36
C ILE A 309 2.75 15.91 -18.46
N THR A 310 3.83 16.14 -17.74
CA THR A 310 4.31 15.24 -16.70
C THR A 310 4.42 15.99 -15.39
N PHE A 311 3.74 15.48 -14.37
CA PHE A 311 3.91 15.88 -12.97
C PHE A 311 4.73 14.80 -12.28
N GLU A 312 5.80 15.20 -11.59
CA GLU A 312 6.58 14.30 -10.74
C GLU A 312 6.76 14.92 -9.36
N GLU A 313 6.37 14.18 -8.34
CA GLU A 313 6.56 14.54 -6.94
C GLU A 313 7.84 13.92 -6.38
N VAL A 314 8.69 14.78 -5.85
CA VAL A 314 9.91 14.42 -5.14
C VAL A 314 9.79 14.98 -3.72
N VAL A 315 9.76 14.10 -2.72
CA VAL A 315 9.51 14.45 -1.32
C VAL A 315 10.76 14.16 -0.50
N ASP A 316 11.04 14.97 0.52
CA ASP A 316 12.14 14.74 1.46
C ASP A 316 11.97 13.41 2.23
N ASP A 317 10.75 13.11 2.69
CA ASP A 317 10.38 11.80 3.26
C ASP A 317 10.09 10.78 2.14
N CYS A 318 11.10 10.51 1.33
CA CYS A 318 10.99 9.64 0.18
C CYS A 318 10.75 8.17 0.55
N ILE A 319 9.94 7.48 -0.25
CA ILE A 319 9.76 6.04 -0.11
C ILE A 319 11.04 5.34 -0.57
N ILE A 320 11.63 4.53 0.30
CA ILE A 320 12.78 3.68 -0.04
C ILE A 320 12.30 2.24 -0.30
N TYR A 321 12.66 1.70 -1.45
CA TYR A 321 12.35 0.33 -1.86
C TYR A 321 13.60 -0.35 -2.43
N GLU A 322 14.05 -1.44 -1.80
CA GLU A 322 15.24 -2.20 -2.23
C GLU A 322 16.43 -1.29 -2.59
N ASP A 323 16.80 -0.41 -1.65
CA ASP A 323 17.87 0.59 -1.76
C ASP A 323 17.68 1.64 -2.89
N SER A 324 16.49 1.71 -3.48
CA SER A 324 16.09 2.72 -4.45
C SER A 324 15.15 3.75 -3.85
N ILE A 325 15.30 5.00 -4.30
CA ILE A 325 14.41 6.10 -3.95
C ILE A 325 13.25 6.10 -4.95
N VAL A 326 12.03 6.15 -4.45
CA VAL A 326 10.81 6.07 -5.25
C VAL A 326 10.14 7.43 -5.35
N THR A 327 9.85 7.88 -6.57
CA THR A 327 9.07 9.09 -6.86
C THR A 327 7.73 8.75 -7.48
N GLN A 328 6.76 9.66 -7.39
CA GLN A 328 5.42 9.49 -7.97
C GLN A 328 5.27 10.35 -9.21
N VAL A 329 4.74 9.78 -10.30
CA VAL A 329 4.59 10.46 -11.58
C VAL A 329 3.18 10.29 -12.13
N VAL A 330 2.59 11.41 -12.54
CA VAL A 330 1.41 11.43 -13.41
C VAL A 330 1.83 11.98 -14.76
N HIS A 331 1.69 11.15 -15.80
CA HIS A 331 1.96 11.53 -17.18
C HIS A 331 0.66 11.56 -17.97
N LEU A 332 0.43 12.61 -18.75
CA LEU A 332 -0.73 12.71 -19.62
C LEU A 332 -0.34 13.22 -21.01
N GLU A 333 -1.04 12.71 -22.02
CA GLU A 333 -1.02 13.24 -23.38
C GLU A 333 -2.36 13.90 -23.68
N TYR A 334 -2.34 15.05 -24.34
CA TYR A 334 -3.54 15.83 -24.63
C TYR A 334 -3.57 16.36 -26.06
N ASN A 335 -4.79 16.56 -26.55
CA ASN A 335 -5.04 17.22 -27.82
C ASN A 335 -5.42 18.68 -27.57
N SER A 336 -4.47 19.59 -27.74
CA SER A 336 -4.69 21.04 -27.58
C SER A 336 -5.77 21.61 -28.50
N ASN A 337 -5.97 21.03 -29.69
CA ASN A 337 -7.00 21.50 -30.62
C ASN A 337 -8.41 21.05 -30.25
N GLN A 338 -8.52 19.89 -29.59
CA GLN A 338 -9.80 19.27 -29.25
C GLN A 338 -10.10 19.32 -27.74
N ASN A 339 -9.24 20.00 -26.97
CA ASN A 339 -9.32 20.26 -25.54
C ASN A 339 -9.70 19.04 -24.69
N HIS A 340 -9.04 17.91 -24.93
CA HIS A 340 -9.21 16.70 -24.12
C HIS A 340 -7.89 15.96 -23.91
N ILE A 341 -7.89 15.12 -22.89
CA ILE A 341 -6.79 14.22 -22.53
C ILE A 341 -7.03 12.88 -23.23
N ASN A 342 -6.03 12.43 -23.98
CA ASN A 342 -6.03 11.19 -24.74
C ASN A 342 -5.52 10.01 -23.92
N HIS A 343 -4.50 10.28 -23.12
CA HIS A 343 -3.76 9.28 -22.37
C HIS A 343 -3.43 9.84 -20.99
N ILE A 344 -3.49 8.99 -19.98
CA ILE A 344 -2.98 9.31 -18.65
C ILE A 344 -2.55 8.03 -17.92
N ASP A 345 -1.36 8.11 -17.33
CA ASP A 345 -0.77 7.08 -16.48
C ASP A 345 -0.43 7.68 -15.11
N HIS A 346 -0.64 6.91 -14.05
CA HIS A 346 0.01 7.14 -12.77
C HIS A 346 0.99 6.01 -12.47
N GLU A 347 2.23 6.35 -12.15
CA GLU A 347 3.31 5.40 -11.97
C GLU A 347 4.32 5.82 -10.89
N TYR A 348 4.98 4.82 -10.31
CA TYR A 348 6.14 5.01 -9.45
C TYR A 348 7.41 4.76 -10.25
N ILE A 349 8.40 5.64 -10.09
CA ILE A 349 9.73 5.54 -10.72
C ILE A 349 10.78 5.28 -9.64
N PHE A 350 11.76 4.43 -9.94
CA PHE A 350 12.78 3.98 -9.01
C PHE A 350 14.14 4.49 -9.43
N TYR A 351 14.79 5.22 -8.52
CA TYR A 351 16.10 5.82 -8.72
C TYR A 351 17.12 5.14 -7.81
N THR A 352 18.28 4.80 -8.34
CA THR A 352 19.47 4.62 -7.49
C THR A 352 19.82 5.97 -6.85
N LEU A 353 20.61 5.94 -5.77
CA LEU A 353 21.07 7.16 -5.11
C LEU A 353 21.74 8.14 -6.09
N ASP A 354 22.63 7.64 -6.95
CA ASP A 354 23.34 8.43 -7.95
C ASP A 354 22.42 9.05 -9.01
N GLU A 355 21.39 8.33 -9.44
CA GLU A 355 20.39 8.85 -10.39
C GLU A 355 19.51 9.91 -9.71
N TYR A 356 19.12 9.68 -8.46
CA TYR A 356 18.29 10.61 -7.70
C TYR A 356 19.01 11.94 -7.46
N GLU A 357 20.29 11.91 -7.06
CA GLU A 357 21.09 13.13 -6.87
C GLU A 357 21.21 13.96 -8.16
N LYS A 358 21.24 13.30 -9.33
CA LYS A 358 21.19 13.97 -10.64
C LYS A 358 19.78 14.48 -10.94
N ARG A 359 18.74 13.70 -10.65
CA ARG A 359 17.32 14.04 -10.85
C ARG A 359 16.88 15.30 -10.10
N LEU A 360 17.44 15.54 -8.91
CA LEU A 360 17.20 16.76 -8.12
C LEU A 360 17.68 18.04 -8.84
N LYS A 361 18.69 17.90 -9.70
CA LYS A 361 19.30 19.01 -10.45
C LYS A 361 18.78 19.13 -11.87
N ASP A 362 18.42 18.00 -12.48
CA ASP A 362 17.96 17.91 -13.88
C ASP A 362 16.73 17.00 -14.01
N HIS A 363 15.64 17.58 -14.50
CA HIS A 363 14.37 16.89 -14.64
C HIS A 363 14.28 15.85 -15.75
N THR A 364 15.29 15.79 -16.62
CA THR A 364 15.33 14.85 -17.74
C THR A 364 15.94 13.49 -17.36
N VAL A 365 16.57 13.40 -16.19
CA VAL A 365 17.17 12.16 -15.68
C VAL A 365 16.08 11.13 -15.40
N LYS A 366 16.22 9.93 -15.95
CA LYS A 366 15.27 8.83 -15.74
C LYS A 366 15.77 7.92 -14.63
N GLY A 367 14.85 7.46 -13.79
CA GLY A 367 15.14 6.38 -12.83
C GLY A 367 14.98 5.03 -13.53
N GLU A 368 16.04 4.23 -13.48
CA GLU A 368 16.09 2.92 -14.16
C GLU A 368 16.43 1.77 -13.19
N ALA A 369 16.45 2.03 -11.87
CA ALA A 369 16.79 1.02 -10.86
C ALA A 369 15.84 -0.19 -10.90
N PHE A 370 14.56 0.05 -11.17
CA PHE A 370 13.54 -0.96 -11.38
C PHE A 370 12.59 -0.55 -12.50
N THR A 371 11.86 -1.52 -13.05
CA THR A 371 10.74 -1.26 -13.95
C THR A 371 9.69 -0.41 -13.24
N ARG A 372 9.14 0.60 -13.94
CA ARG A 372 8.11 1.48 -13.39
C ARG A 372 6.89 0.70 -12.94
N PHE A 373 6.31 1.10 -11.82
CA PHE A 373 5.13 0.46 -11.26
C PHE A 373 3.89 1.32 -11.52
N LYS A 374 3.10 0.95 -12.53
CA LYS A 374 1.87 1.66 -12.91
C LYS A 374 0.70 1.31 -12.00
N THR A 375 -0.08 2.26 -11.54
CA THR A 375 -1.28 1.98 -10.73
C THR A 375 -2.55 1.87 -11.57
N PHE A 376 -2.65 2.74 -12.57
CA PHE A 376 -3.65 2.69 -13.63
C PHE A 376 -3.06 3.20 -14.93
N LYS A 377 -3.75 2.90 -16.02
CA LYS A 377 -3.42 3.36 -17.38
C LYS A 377 -4.71 3.64 -18.14
N ILE A 378 -4.77 4.80 -18.79
CA ILE A 378 -5.87 5.19 -19.66
C ILE A 378 -5.32 5.54 -21.03
N ASP A 379 -5.92 4.97 -22.07
CA ASP A 379 -5.52 5.19 -23.45
C ASP A 379 -6.73 5.54 -24.34
N ASN A 380 -6.44 6.16 -25.49
CA ASN A 380 -7.40 6.45 -26.57
C ASN A 380 -8.70 7.11 -26.10
N SER A 381 -8.60 7.99 -25.12
CA SER A 381 -9.73 8.58 -24.41
C SER A 381 -10.00 10.02 -24.84
N LYS A 382 -11.13 10.57 -24.41
CA LYS A 382 -11.53 11.97 -24.61
C LYS A 382 -11.95 12.55 -23.27
N ILE A 383 -11.06 12.48 -22.29
CA ILE A 383 -11.35 12.97 -20.95
C ILE A 383 -11.33 14.50 -20.98
N PRO A 384 -12.38 15.19 -20.51
CA PRO A 384 -12.38 16.64 -20.45
C PRO A 384 -11.38 17.13 -19.39
N PHE A 385 -10.72 18.25 -19.67
CA PHE A 385 -9.84 18.88 -18.69
C PHE A 385 -10.59 19.39 -17.45
N VAL A 386 -11.83 19.82 -17.66
CA VAL A 386 -12.73 20.37 -16.65
C VAL A 386 -13.95 19.47 -16.57
N LEU A 387 -14.25 18.97 -15.39
CA LEU A 387 -15.40 18.11 -15.12
C LEU A 387 -16.68 18.95 -15.02
N ASP A 388 -17.83 18.28 -15.02
CA ASP A 388 -19.15 18.93 -15.00
C ASP A 388 -19.39 19.82 -13.77
N ASP A 389 -18.69 19.56 -12.66
CA ASP A 389 -18.73 20.36 -11.44
C ASP A 389 -17.71 21.52 -11.42
N GLY A 390 -17.04 21.77 -12.54
CA GLY A 390 -16.06 22.85 -12.70
C GLY A 390 -14.66 22.53 -12.19
N SER A 391 -14.45 21.37 -11.55
CA SER A 391 -13.11 20.98 -11.08
C SER A 391 -12.23 20.45 -12.21
N PHE A 392 -10.91 20.66 -12.09
CA PHE A 392 -9.96 20.09 -13.05
C PHE A 392 -9.78 18.60 -12.81
N PHE A 393 -9.95 17.78 -13.86
CA PHE A 393 -9.74 16.34 -13.80
C PHE A 393 -8.33 16.01 -13.28
N ILE A 394 -7.31 16.67 -13.83
CA ILE A 394 -5.92 16.42 -13.45
C ILE A 394 -5.64 16.79 -11.99
N TYR A 395 -6.28 17.84 -11.47
CA TYR A 395 -6.14 18.20 -10.06
C TYR A 395 -6.68 17.11 -9.16
N ARG A 396 -7.84 16.51 -9.47
CA ARG A 396 -8.38 15.39 -8.67
C ARG A 396 -7.45 14.19 -8.64
N ILE A 397 -6.83 13.87 -9.77
CA ILE A 397 -5.84 12.79 -9.84
C ILE A 397 -4.63 13.14 -8.97
N LEU A 398 -4.02 14.32 -9.18
CA LEU A 398 -2.84 14.72 -8.40
C LEU A 398 -3.13 14.82 -6.90
N ASP A 399 -4.27 15.40 -6.51
CA ASP A 399 -4.73 15.51 -5.14
C ASP A 399 -5.11 14.17 -4.51
N GLU A 400 -5.28 13.10 -5.29
CA GLU A 400 -5.38 11.76 -4.72
C GLU A 400 -3.99 11.19 -4.40
N PHE A 401 -3.06 11.27 -5.36
CA PHE A 401 -1.80 10.52 -5.28
C PHE A 401 -0.65 11.25 -4.59
N PHE A 402 -0.51 12.56 -4.80
CA PHE A 402 0.67 13.29 -4.35
C PHE A 402 0.54 13.69 -2.88
N SER A 403 1.61 13.60 -2.12
CA SER A 403 1.60 13.90 -0.69
C SER A 403 1.58 15.41 -0.40
N ASN A 404 2.20 16.22 -1.25
CA ASN A 404 2.37 17.66 -1.05
C ASN A 404 1.19 18.46 -1.62
N LYS A 405 0.11 18.53 -0.84
CA LYS A 405 -1.14 19.21 -1.23
C LYS A 405 -0.97 20.72 -1.38
N ASP A 406 -0.08 21.32 -0.59
CA ASP A 406 0.19 22.76 -0.63
C ASP A 406 0.82 23.16 -1.97
N LEU A 407 1.80 22.39 -2.46
CA LEU A 407 2.43 22.61 -3.77
C LEU A 407 1.44 22.45 -4.93
N LEU A 408 0.57 21.45 -4.85
CA LEU A 408 -0.49 21.28 -5.84
C LEU A 408 -1.45 22.47 -5.82
N LYS A 409 -1.88 22.89 -4.63
CA LYS A 409 -2.79 24.03 -4.50
C LYS A 409 -2.16 25.29 -5.07
N GLU A 410 -0.90 25.61 -4.73
CA GLU A 410 -0.18 26.75 -5.29
C GLU A 410 -0.07 26.67 -6.83
N TYR A 411 0.16 25.48 -7.39
CA TYR A 411 0.20 25.30 -8.84
C TYR A 411 -1.15 25.64 -9.47
N PHE A 412 -2.25 25.09 -8.95
CA PHE A 412 -3.58 25.22 -9.54
C PHE A 412 -4.29 26.55 -9.19
N GLU A 413 -3.89 27.24 -8.12
CA GLU A 413 -4.32 28.62 -7.81
C GLU A 413 -3.99 29.60 -8.96
N ASN A 414 -3.00 29.28 -9.79
CA ASN A 414 -2.56 30.10 -10.92
C ASN A 414 -3.04 29.59 -12.30
N VAL A 415 -3.83 28.51 -12.35
CA VAL A 415 -4.31 27.88 -13.59
C VAL A 415 -5.65 28.47 -14.02
N SER A 416 -5.62 29.36 -15.03
CA SER A 416 -6.84 29.89 -15.68
C SER A 416 -7.17 29.13 -16.96
N ILE A 417 -8.45 28.76 -17.17
CA ILE A 417 -8.97 28.31 -18.46
C ILE A 417 -9.03 29.54 -19.38
N LYS A 418 -8.29 29.53 -20.50
CA LYS A 418 -8.40 30.56 -21.54
C LYS A 418 -9.37 30.16 -22.64
#